data_AF-A0A6C0IM89-F1
#
_entry.id   AF-A0A6C0IM89-F1
#
_cell.length_a   1.000
_cell.length_b   1.000
_cell.length_c   1.000
_cell.angle_alpha   90.00
_cell.angle_beta   90.00
_cell.angle_gamma   90.00
#
_symmetry.space_group_name_H-M   'P 1'
#
loop_
_entity.id
_entity.type
_entity.pdbx_description
1 polymer ?
#
loop_
_entity_poly.entity_id
_entity_poly.type
_entity_poly.pdbx_seq_one_letter_code
_entity_poly.pdbx_strand_id
1 'polypeptide(L)'
;MEKNWNQYYLKFILNNNDKPWDFDCLSKNPNTTWEIVQANPDKNWNWIWLSKNPSITWEIVEANPDKPWNWFGLSMNPSITWQNIEANHDKPWNWDWLSKNPSITLEIVQANPDKSWNWGYLSFNRSITWKNIESNLDKPWNWFGLSQNPNITWEIVEANPDKPWDWDNLSLNESITFAIVEANPNKPFNWCSLSKNKFPKEKEEFEKIVSHQKFIQENILEELVKAYMHPKRIVMLLDMGYEIEALDDIM
;
A
#
# COMPACT_ATOMS: atom_id res chain seq x y z
N MET A 1 17.16 -2.18 11.89
CA MET A 1 17.31 -3.33 10.96
C MET A 1 17.72 -2.88 9.56
N GLU A 2 17.13 -1.81 9.00
CA GLU A 2 17.48 -1.29 7.66
C GLU A 2 18.95 -0.90 7.48
N LYS A 3 19.58 -0.21 8.45
CA LYS A 3 21.02 0.11 8.38
C LYS A 3 21.90 -1.13 8.20
N ASN A 4 21.55 -2.26 8.80
CA ASN A 4 22.30 -3.50 8.67
C ASN A 4 22.11 -4.14 7.29
N TRP A 5 20.91 -4.01 6.71
CA TRP A 5 20.62 -4.48 5.36
C TRP A 5 21.35 -3.67 4.29
N ASN A 6 21.32 -2.33 4.36
CA ASN A 6 21.99 -1.49 3.35
C ASN A 6 23.51 -1.71 3.34
N GLN A 7 24.12 -1.86 4.53
CA GLN A 7 25.53 -2.23 4.64
C GLN A 7 25.81 -3.62 4.06
N TYR A 8 24.93 -4.59 4.30
CA TYR A 8 25.06 -5.93 3.71
C TYR A 8 24.92 -5.89 2.19
N TYR A 9 23.91 -5.18 1.67
CA TYR A 9 23.65 -5.02 0.24
C TYR A 9 24.82 -4.31 -0.46
N LEU A 10 25.33 -3.22 0.10
CA LEU A 10 26.54 -2.55 -0.38
C LEU A 10 27.72 -3.50 -0.42
N LYS A 11 27.99 -4.24 0.68
CA LYS A 11 29.07 -5.23 0.71
C LYS A 11 28.89 -6.31 -0.35
N PHE A 12 27.67 -6.78 -0.58
CA PHE A 12 27.37 -7.76 -1.61
C PHE A 12 27.70 -7.24 -3.01
N ILE A 13 27.28 -6.02 -3.35
CA ILE A 13 27.62 -5.40 -4.65
C ILE A 13 29.13 -5.23 -4.79
N LEU A 14 29.80 -4.69 -3.77
CA LEU A 14 31.25 -4.46 -3.79
C LEU A 14 32.07 -5.75 -3.89
N ASN A 15 31.65 -6.81 -3.20
CA ASN A 15 32.30 -8.11 -3.23
C ASN A 15 32.13 -8.84 -4.57
N ASN A 16 31.24 -8.36 -5.43
CA ASN A 16 30.96 -8.91 -6.76
C ASN A 16 31.17 -7.83 -7.84
N ASN A 17 32.17 -6.96 -7.68
CA ASN A 17 32.42 -5.85 -8.59
C ASN A 17 32.88 -6.28 -10.00
N ASP A 18 33.30 -7.54 -10.15
CA ASP A 18 33.66 -8.19 -11.41
C ASP A 18 32.43 -8.56 -12.24
N LYS A 19 31.23 -8.51 -11.65
CA LYS A 19 29.97 -8.80 -12.34
C LYS A 19 29.49 -7.60 -13.14
N PRO A 20 28.81 -7.84 -14.28
CA PRO A 20 28.28 -6.77 -15.12
C PRO A 20 27.00 -6.20 -14.50
N TRP A 21 27.14 -5.43 -13.42
CA TRP A 21 26.01 -4.77 -12.77
C TRP A 21 25.37 -3.74 -13.71
N ASP A 22 24.06 -3.84 -13.86
CA ASP A 22 23.25 -2.84 -14.54
C ASP A 22 22.93 -1.70 -13.56
N PHE A 23 23.63 -0.57 -13.73
CA PHE A 23 23.46 0.61 -12.89
C PHE A 23 22.14 1.36 -13.13
N ASP A 24 21.47 1.19 -14.27
CA ASP A 24 20.10 1.69 -14.46
C ASP A 24 19.14 0.93 -13.53
N CYS A 25 19.24 -0.40 -13.53
CA CYS A 25 18.44 -1.26 -12.66
C CYS A 25 18.74 -1.00 -11.16
N LEU A 26 20.01 -0.83 -10.80
CA LEU A 26 20.39 -0.49 -9.43
C LEU A 26 19.87 0.89 -9.02
N SER A 27 19.96 1.90 -9.88
CA SER A 27 19.45 3.26 -9.57
C SER A 27 17.95 3.27 -9.23
N LYS A 28 17.18 2.38 -9.88
CA LYS A 28 15.73 2.22 -9.66
C LYS A 28 15.40 1.40 -8.40
N ASN A 29 16.34 0.63 -7.86
CA ASN A 29 16.10 -0.24 -6.72
C ASN A 29 15.91 0.60 -5.44
N PRO A 30 14.80 0.44 -4.69
CA PRO A 30 14.55 1.21 -3.46
C PRO A 30 15.59 0.96 -2.35
N ASN A 31 16.37 -0.13 -2.43
CA ASN A 31 17.46 -0.41 -1.50
C ASN A 31 18.78 0.31 -1.84
N THR A 32 18.85 0.99 -2.99
CA THR A 32 20.01 1.82 -3.37
C THR A 32 19.93 3.13 -2.61
N THR A 33 20.67 3.25 -1.51
CA THR A 33 20.71 4.47 -0.70
C THR A 33 21.76 5.46 -1.21
N TRP A 34 21.66 6.71 -0.73
CA TRP A 34 22.65 7.73 -1.06
C TRP A 34 24.08 7.33 -0.64
N GLU A 35 24.27 6.63 0.49
CA GLU A 35 25.58 6.16 0.91
C GLU A 35 26.22 5.20 -0.11
N ILE A 36 25.41 4.37 -0.78
CA ILE A 36 25.88 3.46 -1.83
C ILE A 36 26.35 4.27 -3.04
N VAL A 37 25.56 5.27 -3.46
CA VAL A 37 25.88 6.15 -4.60
C VAL A 37 27.14 6.97 -4.30
N GLN A 38 27.22 7.57 -3.11
CA GLN A 38 28.33 8.40 -2.67
C GLN A 38 29.64 7.61 -2.54
N ALA A 39 29.58 6.35 -2.09
CA ALA A 39 30.75 5.48 -1.98
C ALA A 39 31.26 4.97 -3.35
N ASN A 40 30.46 5.09 -4.42
CA ASN A 40 30.77 4.59 -5.75
C ASN A 40 30.52 5.66 -6.83
N PRO A 41 31.19 6.83 -6.76
CA PRO A 41 30.90 7.97 -7.63
C PRO A 41 31.35 7.77 -9.08
N ASP A 42 32.24 6.81 -9.33
CA ASP A 42 32.77 6.44 -10.66
C ASP A 42 31.80 5.59 -11.49
N LYS A 43 30.70 5.13 -10.89
CA LYS A 43 29.72 4.30 -11.58
C LYS A 43 28.70 5.14 -12.34
N ASN A 44 28.20 4.57 -13.44
CA ASN A 44 27.24 5.22 -14.32
C ASN A 44 25.82 5.17 -13.74
N TRP A 45 25.60 5.86 -12.63
CA TRP A 45 24.28 5.97 -12.02
C TRP A 45 23.30 6.73 -12.91
N ASN A 46 22.07 6.23 -12.97
CA ASN A 46 20.99 6.89 -13.67
C ASN A 46 20.30 7.90 -12.77
N TRP A 47 20.60 9.17 -13.00
CA TRP A 47 20.10 10.26 -12.18
C TRP A 47 18.60 10.48 -12.28
N ILE A 48 17.93 10.05 -13.36
CA ILE A 48 16.47 10.07 -13.44
C ILE A 48 15.89 9.10 -12.41
N TRP A 49 16.42 7.86 -12.38
CA TRP A 49 15.95 6.83 -11.45
C TRP A 49 16.33 7.15 -10.00
N LEU A 50 17.55 7.64 -9.75
CA LEU A 50 17.95 8.07 -8.41
C LEU A 50 17.09 9.23 -7.90
N SER A 51 16.83 10.25 -8.73
CA SER A 51 16.01 11.39 -8.32
C SER A 51 14.59 10.97 -7.94
N LYS A 52 14.04 9.93 -8.57
CA LYS A 52 12.73 9.35 -8.26
C LYS A 52 12.75 8.40 -7.06
N ASN A 53 13.93 7.96 -6.62
CA ASN A 53 14.06 6.88 -5.65
C ASN A 53 13.66 7.36 -4.24
N PRO A 54 12.76 6.66 -3.52
CA PRO A 54 12.35 7.03 -2.16
C PRO A 54 13.50 7.12 -1.15
N SER A 55 14.62 6.43 -1.41
CA SER A 55 15.82 6.50 -0.56
C SER A 55 16.56 7.84 -0.67
N ILE A 56 16.29 8.63 -1.72
CA ILE A 56 16.83 9.98 -1.91
C ILE A 56 15.82 10.97 -1.32
N THR A 57 16.15 11.52 -0.16
CA THR A 57 15.35 12.55 0.53
C THR A 57 15.72 13.96 0.05
N TRP A 58 14.91 14.95 0.39
CA TRP A 58 15.25 16.35 0.06
C TRP A 58 16.55 16.80 0.73
N GLU A 59 16.81 16.38 1.97
CA GLU A 59 18.05 16.72 2.69
C GLU A 59 19.30 16.24 1.94
N ILE A 60 19.21 15.08 1.27
CA ILE A 60 20.29 14.58 0.41
C ILE A 60 20.49 15.47 -0.81
N VAL A 61 19.39 15.88 -1.46
CA VAL A 61 19.42 16.76 -2.64
C VAL A 61 20.01 18.12 -2.28
N GLU A 62 19.57 18.70 -1.17
CA GLU A 62 20.02 19.99 -0.66
C GLU A 62 21.49 19.98 -0.22
N ALA A 63 21.94 18.89 0.42
CA ALA A 63 23.33 18.72 0.82
C ALA A 63 24.29 18.45 -0.36
N ASN A 64 23.78 18.07 -1.53
CA ASN A 64 24.57 17.70 -2.70
C ASN A 64 24.07 18.42 -3.97
N PRO A 65 24.11 19.76 -4.02
CA PRO A 65 23.52 20.54 -5.11
C PRO A 65 24.32 20.47 -6.42
N ASP A 66 25.58 20.00 -6.37
CA ASP A 66 26.45 19.80 -7.53
C ASP A 66 26.06 18.58 -8.38
N LYS A 67 25.21 17.71 -7.84
CA LYS A 67 24.80 16.48 -8.52
C LYS A 67 23.74 16.76 -9.58
N PRO A 68 23.74 16.00 -10.68
CA PRO A 68 22.83 16.23 -11.81
C PRO A 68 21.42 15.68 -11.52
N TRP A 69 20.80 16.14 -10.43
CA TRP A 69 19.45 15.78 -10.05
C TRP A 69 18.46 16.11 -11.16
N ASN A 70 17.60 15.14 -11.45
CA ASN A 70 16.57 15.26 -12.46
C ASN A 70 15.26 15.74 -11.83
N TRP A 71 14.86 16.97 -12.14
CA TRP A 71 13.66 17.59 -11.55
C TRP A 71 12.35 16.87 -11.88
N PHE A 72 12.26 16.24 -13.05
CA PHE A 72 11.13 15.37 -13.38
C PHE A 72 11.06 14.17 -12.42
N GLY A 73 12.19 13.51 -12.17
CA GLY A 73 12.32 12.42 -11.20
C GLY A 73 12.03 12.87 -9.77
N LEU A 74 12.58 14.01 -9.34
CA LEU A 74 12.31 14.59 -8.01
C LEU A 74 10.82 14.91 -7.83
N SER A 75 10.14 15.43 -8.85
CA SER A 75 8.70 15.71 -8.79
C SER A 75 7.86 14.43 -8.58
N MET A 76 8.37 13.28 -9.00
CA MET A 76 7.76 11.97 -8.78
C MET A 76 8.17 11.30 -7.47
N ASN A 77 9.13 11.86 -6.74
CA ASN A 77 9.72 11.22 -5.59
C ASN A 77 8.80 11.37 -4.36
N PRO A 78 8.38 10.25 -3.73
CA PRO A 78 7.46 10.29 -2.59
C PRO A 78 8.07 10.94 -1.34
N SER A 79 9.39 11.10 -1.26
CA SER A 79 10.09 11.76 -0.16
C SER A 79 10.10 13.29 -0.30
N ILE A 80 9.61 13.85 -1.41
CA ILE A 80 9.46 15.30 -1.59
C ILE A 80 8.11 15.76 -1.01
N THR A 81 8.17 16.76 -0.15
CA THR A 81 7.02 17.39 0.51
C THR A 81 6.68 18.75 -0.09
N TRP A 82 5.47 19.25 0.19
CA TRP A 82 5.09 20.62 -0.16
C TRP A 82 6.06 21.67 0.41
N GLN A 83 6.56 21.49 1.64
CA GLN A 83 7.51 22.43 2.25
C GLN A 83 8.81 22.53 1.45
N ASN A 84 9.29 21.40 0.90
CA ASN A 84 10.48 21.41 0.05
C ASN A 84 10.23 22.19 -1.25
N ILE A 85 9.05 22.03 -1.85
CA ILE A 85 8.65 22.71 -3.09
C ILE A 85 8.48 24.21 -2.85
N GLU A 86 7.82 24.60 -1.76
CA GLU A 86 7.58 25.99 -1.38
C GLU A 86 8.89 26.73 -1.09
N ALA A 87 9.80 26.11 -0.32
CA ALA A 87 11.11 26.69 -0.03
C ALA A 87 12.03 26.79 -1.27
N ASN A 88 11.75 26.02 -2.33
CA ASN A 88 12.56 25.92 -3.54
C ASN A 88 11.69 26.12 -4.79
N HIS A 89 10.84 27.15 -4.74
CA HIS A 89 9.86 27.42 -5.78
C HIS A 89 10.48 27.89 -7.11
N ASP A 90 11.76 28.27 -7.12
CA ASP A 90 12.54 28.67 -8.30
C ASP A 90 12.94 27.48 -9.17
N LYS A 91 12.83 26.25 -8.65
CA LYS A 91 13.26 25.04 -9.33
C LYS A 91 12.23 24.57 -10.36
N PRO A 92 12.66 23.90 -11.44
CA PRO A 92 11.79 23.50 -12.55
C PRO A 92 10.99 22.24 -12.22
N TRP A 93 10.14 22.33 -11.19
CA TRP A 93 9.23 21.26 -10.79
C TRP A 93 8.23 20.93 -11.90
N ASN A 94 7.91 19.64 -12.03
CA ASN A 94 6.87 19.16 -12.92
C ASN A 94 5.54 19.06 -12.16
N TRP A 95 4.62 20.00 -12.44
CA TRP A 95 3.34 20.11 -11.75
C TRP A 95 2.38 18.94 -11.98
N ASP A 96 2.46 18.25 -13.12
CA ASP A 96 1.65 17.05 -13.36
C ASP A 96 2.02 15.94 -12.38
N TRP A 97 3.32 15.71 -12.17
CA TRP A 97 3.77 14.70 -11.21
C TRP A 97 3.59 15.11 -9.77
N LEU A 98 3.80 16.39 -9.44
CA LEU A 98 3.48 16.92 -8.12
C LEU A 98 1.99 16.77 -7.78
N SER A 99 1.10 16.98 -8.76
CA SER A 99 -0.35 16.77 -8.60
C SER A 99 -0.69 15.35 -8.16
N LYS A 100 0.11 14.35 -8.56
CA LYS A 100 -0.05 12.95 -8.16
C LYS A 100 0.64 12.59 -6.83
N ASN A 101 1.49 13.46 -6.30
CA ASN A 101 2.32 13.18 -5.14
C ASN A 101 1.47 13.20 -3.84
N PRO A 102 1.48 12.12 -3.02
CA PRO A 102 0.70 12.04 -1.78
C PRO A 102 0.97 13.15 -0.77
N SER A 103 2.12 13.83 -0.83
CA SER A 103 2.43 14.97 0.03
C SER A 103 1.68 16.25 -0.35
N ILE A 104 1.07 16.29 -1.54
CA ILE A 104 0.19 17.37 -2.00
C ILE A 104 -1.25 16.99 -1.65
N THR A 105 -1.82 17.71 -0.69
CA THR A 105 -3.24 17.57 -0.31
C THR A 105 -4.10 18.57 -1.07
N LEU A 106 -5.42 18.37 -1.07
CA LEU A 106 -6.32 19.33 -1.72
C LEU A 106 -6.26 20.71 -1.03
N GLU A 107 -6.05 20.77 0.28
CA GLU A 107 -5.90 22.03 1.02
C GLU A 107 -4.71 22.85 0.49
N ILE A 108 -3.59 22.20 0.16
CA ILE A 108 -2.44 22.84 -0.48
C ILE A 108 -2.80 23.36 -1.87
N VAL A 109 -3.51 22.56 -2.67
CA VAL A 109 -3.98 22.95 -4.02
C VAL A 109 -4.86 24.18 -3.95
N GLN A 110 -5.80 24.23 -2.99
CA GLN A 110 -6.72 25.35 -2.80
C GLN A 110 -6.03 26.60 -2.26
N ALA A 111 -5.03 26.44 -1.38
CA ALA A 111 -4.24 27.56 -0.86
C ALA A 111 -3.30 28.18 -1.90
N ASN A 112 -2.96 27.43 -2.96
CA ASN A 112 -2.01 27.84 -4.01
C ASN A 112 -2.64 27.70 -5.40
N PRO A 113 -3.71 28.47 -5.71
CA PRO A 113 -4.45 28.32 -6.95
C PRO A 113 -3.69 28.83 -8.18
N ASP A 114 -2.59 29.57 -8.00
CA ASP A 114 -1.73 30.10 -9.05
C ASP A 114 -0.84 29.02 -9.70
N LYS A 115 -0.72 27.84 -9.09
CA LYS A 115 0.10 26.74 -9.62
C LYS A 115 -0.67 25.93 -10.66
N SER A 116 0.08 25.34 -11.58
CA SER A 116 -0.44 24.56 -12.71
C SER A 116 -0.89 23.14 -12.29
N TRP A 117 -1.74 23.04 -11.26
CA TRP A 117 -2.25 21.77 -10.78
C TRP A 117 -3.06 21.03 -11.85
N ASN A 118 -2.78 19.73 -12.00
CA ASN A 118 -3.46 18.87 -12.95
C ASN A 118 -4.47 17.98 -12.22
N TRP A 119 -5.75 18.32 -12.34
CA TRP A 119 -6.87 17.59 -11.71
C TRP A 119 -6.98 16.13 -12.17
N GLY A 120 -6.60 15.83 -13.41
CA GLY A 120 -6.54 14.46 -13.90
C GLY A 120 -5.50 13.64 -13.13
N TYR A 121 -4.33 14.21 -12.83
CA TYR A 121 -3.29 13.56 -12.03
C TYR A 121 -3.61 13.58 -10.52
N LEU A 122 -4.26 14.62 -10.00
CA LEU A 122 -4.81 14.65 -8.63
C LEU A 122 -5.77 13.49 -8.39
N SER A 123 -6.51 13.06 -9.42
CA SER A 123 -7.41 11.91 -9.31
C SER A 123 -6.69 10.60 -8.94
N PHE A 124 -5.40 10.49 -9.26
CA PHE A 124 -4.55 9.35 -8.88
C PHE A 124 -3.78 9.57 -7.57
N ASN A 125 -3.96 10.73 -6.93
CA ASN A 125 -3.28 11.07 -5.70
C ASN A 125 -3.98 10.40 -4.52
N ARG A 126 -3.22 9.58 -3.78
CA ARG A 126 -3.72 8.82 -2.63
C ARG A 126 -4.11 9.68 -1.43
N SER A 127 -3.85 10.98 -1.44
CA SER A 127 -4.34 11.91 -0.41
C SER A 127 -5.77 12.39 -0.68
N ILE A 128 -6.27 12.26 -1.91
CA ILE A 128 -7.63 12.70 -2.27
C ILE A 128 -8.67 11.78 -1.65
N THR A 129 -9.66 12.39 -0.99
CA THR A 129 -10.81 11.72 -0.37
C THR A 129 -12.11 12.03 -1.12
N TRP A 130 -13.17 11.28 -0.84
CA TRP A 130 -14.50 11.60 -1.39
C TRP A 130 -14.97 13.01 -1.06
N LYS A 131 -14.74 13.50 0.17
CA LYS A 131 -15.10 14.87 0.56
C LYS A 131 -14.42 15.93 -0.31
N ASN A 132 -13.16 15.69 -0.69
CA ASN A 132 -12.42 16.57 -1.59
C ASN A 132 -13.10 16.63 -2.98
N ILE A 133 -13.56 15.49 -3.50
CA ILE A 133 -14.23 15.38 -4.80
C ILE A 133 -15.61 16.03 -4.75
N GLU A 134 -16.41 15.71 -3.73
CA GLU A 134 -17.77 16.24 -3.51
C GLU A 134 -17.77 17.77 -3.40
N SER A 135 -16.76 18.35 -2.75
CA SER A 135 -16.65 19.81 -2.63
C SER A 135 -16.16 20.51 -3.90
N ASN A 136 -15.74 19.76 -4.93
CA ASN A 136 -15.12 20.28 -6.16
C ASN A 136 -15.59 19.49 -7.39
N LEU A 137 -16.88 19.19 -7.48
CA LEU A 137 -17.47 18.40 -8.58
C LEU A 137 -17.36 19.07 -9.97
N ASP A 138 -17.12 20.39 -10.00
CA ASP A 138 -16.90 21.16 -11.23
C ASP A 138 -15.54 20.91 -11.88
N LYS A 139 -14.61 20.28 -11.16
CA LYS A 139 -13.25 20.03 -11.63
C LYS A 139 -13.18 18.79 -12.52
N PRO A 140 -12.24 18.75 -13.48
CA PRO A 140 -12.14 17.64 -14.43
C PRO A 140 -11.43 16.45 -13.80
N TRP A 141 -12.11 15.80 -12.86
CA TRP A 141 -11.66 14.56 -12.24
C TRP A 141 -11.63 13.42 -13.25
N ASN A 142 -10.58 12.61 -13.17
CA ASN A 142 -10.42 11.38 -13.92
C ASN A 142 -10.95 10.20 -13.09
N TRP A 143 -12.12 9.70 -13.47
CA TRP A 143 -12.81 8.61 -12.74
C TRP A 143 -12.10 7.26 -12.83
N PHE A 144 -11.27 7.01 -13.85
CA PHE A 144 -10.38 5.86 -13.87
C PHE A 144 -9.41 5.91 -12.67
N GLY A 145 -8.81 7.08 -12.42
CA GLY A 145 -7.90 7.28 -11.28
C GLY A 145 -8.61 7.22 -9.93
N LEU A 146 -9.79 7.83 -9.83
CA LEU A 146 -10.60 7.81 -8.61
C LEU A 146 -11.07 6.41 -8.26
N SER A 147 -11.50 5.60 -9.24
CA SER A 147 -11.91 4.21 -9.01
C SER A 147 -10.81 3.34 -8.40
N GLN A 148 -9.53 3.61 -8.69
CA GLN A 148 -8.40 2.89 -8.09
C GLN A 148 -7.99 3.45 -6.72
N ASN A 149 -8.55 4.58 -6.29
CA ASN A 149 -8.06 5.30 -5.12
C ASN A 149 -8.50 4.59 -3.82
N PRO A 150 -7.59 4.25 -2.90
CA PRO A 150 -7.93 3.51 -1.68
C PRO A 150 -8.85 4.28 -0.72
N ASN A 151 -8.98 5.61 -0.88
CA ASN A 151 -9.92 6.42 -0.09
C ASN A 151 -11.34 6.43 -0.68
N ILE A 152 -11.55 5.81 -1.85
CA ILE A 152 -12.88 5.56 -2.41
C ILE A 152 -13.31 4.18 -1.97
N THR A 153 -14.15 4.13 -0.94
CA THR A 153 -14.67 2.87 -0.39
C THR A 153 -15.91 2.40 -1.17
N TRP A 154 -16.31 1.14 -0.94
CA TRP A 154 -17.53 0.62 -1.54
C TRP A 154 -18.77 1.43 -1.14
N GLU A 155 -18.86 1.86 0.11
CA GLU A 155 -20.00 2.66 0.61
C GLU A 155 -20.13 3.98 -0.16
N ILE A 156 -19.00 4.60 -0.54
CA ILE A 156 -19.00 5.80 -1.38
C ILE A 156 -19.54 5.49 -2.77
N VAL A 157 -19.10 4.38 -3.38
CA VAL A 157 -19.56 3.95 -4.71
C VAL A 157 -21.05 3.62 -4.69
N GLU A 158 -21.52 2.93 -3.66
CA GLU A 158 -22.92 2.55 -3.46
C GLU A 158 -23.81 3.78 -3.24
N ALA A 159 -23.37 4.75 -2.45
CA ALA A 159 -24.09 6.00 -2.21
C ALA A 159 -24.12 6.93 -3.43
N ASN A 160 -23.19 6.78 -4.38
CA ASN A 160 -23.05 7.64 -5.55
C ASN A 160 -23.05 6.83 -6.87
N PRO A 161 -24.14 6.09 -7.18
CA PRO A 161 -24.17 5.16 -8.31
C PRO A 161 -24.25 5.86 -9.67
N ASP A 162 -24.57 7.16 -9.70
CA ASP A 162 -24.69 7.98 -10.91
C ASP A 162 -23.34 8.47 -11.44
N LYS A 163 -22.27 8.34 -10.65
CA LYS A 163 -20.93 8.75 -11.06
C LYS A 163 -20.33 7.73 -12.02
N PRO A 164 -19.50 8.17 -12.98
CA PRO A 164 -18.96 7.32 -14.03
C PRO A 164 -17.77 6.49 -13.51
N TRP A 165 -18.01 5.69 -12.47
CA TRP A 165 -17.04 4.78 -11.90
C TRP A 165 -16.55 3.79 -12.95
N ASP A 166 -15.23 3.69 -13.06
CA ASP A 166 -14.57 2.64 -13.84
C ASP A 166 -14.56 1.33 -13.04
N TRP A 167 -15.30 0.33 -13.52
CA TRP A 167 -15.48 -0.94 -12.81
C TRP A 167 -14.29 -1.88 -12.90
N ASP A 168 -13.49 -1.79 -13.96
CA ASP A 168 -12.26 -2.55 -14.09
C ASP A 168 -11.28 -2.18 -12.97
N ASN A 169 -11.25 -0.89 -12.65
CA ASN A 169 -10.41 -0.31 -11.61
C ASN A 169 -10.99 -0.43 -10.21
N LEU A 170 -12.31 -0.29 -10.04
CA LEU A 170 -12.95 -0.61 -8.76
C LEU A 170 -12.71 -2.07 -8.38
N SER A 171 -12.79 -3.00 -9.33
CA SER A 171 -12.48 -4.41 -9.06
C SER A 171 -11.03 -4.67 -8.61
N LEU A 172 -10.10 -3.76 -8.90
CA LEU A 172 -8.72 -3.80 -8.38
C LEU A 172 -8.56 -3.07 -7.04
N ASN A 173 -9.56 -2.28 -6.63
CA ASN A 173 -9.49 -1.47 -5.44
C ASN A 173 -9.50 -2.36 -4.19
N GLU A 174 -8.60 -2.07 -3.25
CA GLU A 174 -8.46 -2.81 -1.98
C GLU A 174 -9.69 -2.66 -1.07
N SER A 175 -10.59 -1.71 -1.36
CA SER A 175 -11.87 -1.59 -0.67
C SER A 175 -12.91 -2.64 -1.10
N ILE A 176 -12.75 -3.26 -2.27
CA ILE A 176 -13.69 -4.27 -2.77
C ILE A 176 -13.29 -5.65 -2.20
N THR A 177 -14.20 -6.22 -1.41
CA THR A 177 -14.05 -7.52 -0.74
C THR A 177 -14.89 -8.60 -1.42
N PHE A 178 -14.64 -9.87 -1.11
CA PHE A 178 -15.50 -10.97 -1.58
C PHE A 178 -16.95 -10.80 -1.12
N ALA A 179 -17.16 -10.41 0.14
CA ALA A 179 -18.48 -10.17 0.69
C ALA A 179 -19.25 -9.08 -0.09
N ILE A 180 -18.55 -8.02 -0.53
CA ILE A 180 -19.15 -6.98 -1.38
C ILE A 180 -19.56 -7.56 -2.73
N VAL A 181 -18.69 -8.34 -3.38
CA VAL A 181 -18.97 -8.95 -4.69
C VAL A 181 -20.15 -9.94 -4.60
N GLU A 182 -20.18 -10.78 -3.56
CA GLU A 182 -21.25 -11.75 -3.31
C GLU A 182 -22.59 -11.08 -3.01
N ALA A 183 -22.58 -10.00 -2.22
CA ALA A 183 -23.79 -9.24 -1.90
C ALA A 183 -24.33 -8.45 -3.11
N ASN A 184 -23.51 -8.21 -4.14
CA ASN A 184 -23.84 -7.35 -5.27
C ASN A 184 -23.63 -8.03 -6.63
N PRO A 185 -24.30 -9.17 -6.90
CA PRO A 185 -24.02 -10.00 -8.09
C PRO A 185 -24.38 -9.33 -9.43
N ASN A 186 -25.22 -8.29 -9.40
CA ASN A 186 -25.66 -7.57 -10.60
C ASN A 186 -24.75 -6.38 -10.96
N LYS A 187 -23.75 -6.06 -10.13
CA LYS A 187 -22.82 -4.97 -10.42
C LYS A 187 -21.76 -5.46 -11.41
N PRO A 188 -21.32 -4.61 -12.36
CA PRO A 188 -20.46 -5.03 -13.45
C PRO A 188 -18.98 -5.14 -13.03
N PHE A 189 -18.71 -5.84 -11.92
CA PHE A 189 -17.34 -6.13 -11.51
C PHE A 189 -16.59 -6.89 -12.59
N ASN A 190 -15.34 -6.52 -12.82
CA ASN A 190 -14.47 -7.22 -13.74
C ASN A 190 -13.76 -8.38 -13.04
N TRP A 191 -14.10 -9.61 -13.45
CA TRP A 191 -13.54 -10.84 -12.87
C TRP A 191 -12.04 -11.03 -13.12
N CYS A 192 -11.49 -10.52 -14.22
CA CYS A 192 -10.04 -10.55 -14.49
C CYS A 192 -9.28 -9.56 -13.60
N SER A 193 -9.90 -8.43 -13.26
CA SER A 193 -9.38 -7.49 -12.29
C SER A 193 -9.48 -8.05 -10.87
N LEU A 194 -10.64 -8.58 -10.47
CA LEU A 194 -10.83 -9.22 -9.16
C LEU A 194 -9.83 -10.34 -8.92
N SER A 195 -9.51 -11.16 -9.93
CA SER A 195 -8.53 -12.24 -9.77
C SER A 195 -7.09 -11.75 -9.53
N LYS A 196 -6.80 -10.48 -9.80
CA LYS A 196 -5.52 -9.82 -9.48
C LYS A 196 -5.56 -9.08 -8.14
N ASN A 197 -6.75 -8.87 -7.58
CA ASN A 197 -6.89 -8.28 -6.25
C ASN A 197 -6.30 -9.24 -5.21
N LYS A 198 -5.49 -8.70 -4.29
CA LYS A 198 -4.78 -9.51 -3.29
C LYS A 198 -5.67 -9.86 -2.09
N PHE A 199 -6.87 -9.28 -1.99
CA PHE A 199 -7.79 -9.45 -0.87
C PHE A 199 -7.08 -9.38 0.50
N PRO A 200 -6.35 -8.28 0.77
CA PRO A 200 -5.48 -8.19 1.93
C PRO A 200 -6.25 -8.30 3.25
N LYS A 201 -7.50 -7.80 3.31
CA LYS A 201 -8.35 -7.86 4.50
C LYS A 201 -8.75 -9.30 4.82
N GLU A 202 -9.23 -10.04 3.82
CA GLU A 202 -9.62 -11.44 3.98
C GLU A 202 -8.41 -12.32 4.29
N LYS A 203 -7.26 -12.02 3.70
CA LYS A 203 -6.00 -12.67 4.06
C LYS A 203 -5.64 -12.42 5.52
N GLU A 204 -5.73 -11.18 6.01
CA GLU A 204 -5.46 -10.84 7.41
C GLU A 204 -6.45 -11.53 8.37
N GLU A 205 -7.74 -11.56 8.04
CA GLU A 205 -8.77 -12.26 8.82
C GLU A 205 -8.51 -13.77 8.85
N PHE A 206 -8.15 -14.37 7.72
CA PHE A 206 -7.76 -15.78 7.67
C PHE A 206 -6.51 -16.06 8.53
N GLU A 207 -5.48 -15.22 8.44
CA GLU A 207 -4.28 -15.33 9.28
C GLU A 207 -4.60 -15.23 10.78
N LYS A 208 -5.55 -14.37 11.17
CA LYS A 208 -6.07 -14.31 12.55
C LYS A 208 -6.77 -15.59 12.97
N ILE A 209 -7.61 -16.17 12.11
CA ILE A 209 -8.29 -17.45 12.37
C ILE A 209 -7.25 -18.55 12.59
N VAL A 210 -6.27 -18.68 11.69
CA VAL A 210 -5.21 -19.69 11.79
C VAL A 210 -4.39 -19.49 13.07
N SER A 211 -4.03 -18.24 13.41
CA SER A 211 -3.29 -17.93 14.63
C SER A 211 -4.09 -18.29 15.89
N HIS A 212 -5.39 -17.97 15.91
CA HIS A 212 -6.28 -18.31 17.02
C HIS A 212 -6.44 -19.82 17.19
N GLN A 213 -6.65 -20.56 16.09
CA GLN A 213 -6.72 -22.02 16.10
C GLN A 213 -5.44 -22.64 16.65
N LYS A 214 -4.28 -22.14 16.19
CA LYS A 214 -2.97 -22.59 16.69
C LYS A 214 -2.82 -22.31 18.18
N PHE A 215 -3.22 -21.13 18.65
CA PHE A 215 -3.19 -20.81 20.08
C PHE A 215 -4.06 -21.76 20.90
N ILE A 216 -5.29 -22.05 20.45
CA ILE A 216 -6.17 -23.03 21.13
C ILE A 216 -5.49 -24.39 21.17
N GLN A 217 -4.96 -24.88 20.05
CA GLN A 217 -4.30 -26.19 19.97
C GLN A 217 -3.09 -26.30 20.90
N GLU A 218 -2.24 -25.27 20.94
CA GLU A 218 -0.98 -25.31 21.68
C GLU A 218 -1.16 -25.02 23.18
N ASN A 219 -2.19 -24.28 23.59
CA ASN A 219 -2.28 -23.74 24.96
C ASN A 219 -3.55 -24.13 25.72
N ILE A 220 -4.65 -24.42 25.02
CA ILE A 220 -5.96 -24.58 25.64
C ILE A 220 -6.50 -26.01 25.48
N LEU A 221 -6.17 -26.68 24.37
CA LEU A 221 -6.77 -27.95 23.98
C LEU A 221 -6.63 -29.02 25.07
N GLU A 222 -5.45 -29.14 25.69
CA GLU A 222 -5.22 -30.12 26.75
C GLU A 222 -6.10 -29.87 27.98
N GLU A 223 -6.21 -28.61 28.42
CA GLU A 223 -7.04 -28.24 29.56
C GLU A 223 -8.53 -28.39 29.27
N LEU A 224 -8.96 -28.08 28.04
CA LEU A 224 -10.32 -28.37 27.59
C LEU A 224 -10.58 -29.87 27.64
N VAL A 225 -9.72 -30.71 27.06
CA VAL A 225 -9.88 -32.17 27.09
C VAL A 225 -9.93 -32.70 28.52
N LYS A 226 -9.06 -32.23 29.43
CA LYS A 226 -9.08 -32.62 30.85
C LYS A 226 -10.39 -32.27 31.55
N ALA A 227 -10.88 -31.05 31.35
CA ALA A 227 -12.14 -30.61 31.94
C ALA A 227 -13.34 -31.37 31.32
N TYR A 228 -13.28 -31.60 30.02
CA TYR A 228 -14.34 -32.21 29.23
C TYR A 228 -14.48 -33.71 29.53
N MET A 229 -13.35 -34.42 29.64
CA MET A 229 -13.23 -35.84 29.97
C MET A 229 -13.10 -36.09 31.48
N HIS A 230 -13.39 -35.11 32.32
CA HIS A 230 -13.24 -35.26 33.76
C HIS A 230 -14.20 -36.35 34.30
N PRO A 231 -13.74 -37.33 35.11
CA PRO A 231 -14.56 -38.48 35.53
C PRO A 231 -15.90 -38.12 36.17
N LYS A 232 -15.94 -37.04 36.97
CA LYS A 232 -17.21 -36.56 37.58
C LYS A 232 -18.28 -36.20 36.54
N ARG A 233 -17.88 -35.62 35.40
CA ARG A 233 -18.79 -35.24 34.33
C ARG A 233 -19.28 -36.47 33.58
N ILE A 234 -18.38 -37.41 33.31
CA ILE A 234 -18.71 -38.71 32.68
C ILE A 234 -19.73 -39.46 33.55
N VAL A 235 -19.48 -39.59 34.85
CA VAL A 235 -20.41 -40.25 35.79
C VAL A 235 -21.78 -39.56 35.80
N MET A 236 -21.82 -38.22 35.82
CA MET A 236 -23.08 -37.48 35.76
C MET A 236 -23.88 -37.78 34.48
N LEU A 237 -23.23 -37.88 33.31
CA LEU A 237 -23.90 -38.21 32.06
C LEU A 237 -24.43 -39.65 32.08
N LEU A 238 -23.67 -40.60 32.63
CA LEU A 238 -24.13 -41.98 32.80
C LEU A 238 -25.35 -42.07 33.73
N ASP A 239 -25.35 -41.32 34.84
CA ASP A 239 -26.47 -41.25 35.78
C ASP A 239 -27.74 -40.63 35.17
N MET A 240 -27.59 -39.76 34.15
CA MET A 240 -28.70 -39.22 33.36
C MET A 240 -29.27 -40.23 32.35
N GLY A 241 -28.69 -41.43 32.26
CA GLY A 241 -29.17 -42.51 31.40
C GLY A 241 -28.55 -42.53 30.00
N TYR A 242 -27.47 -41.78 29.76
CA TYR A 242 -26.71 -41.90 28.51
C TYR A 242 -25.82 -43.15 28.55
N GLU A 243 -25.77 -43.89 27.44
CA GLU A 243 -24.88 -45.04 27.29
C GLU A 243 -23.45 -44.58 26.95
N ILE A 244 -22.44 -45.33 27.40
CA ILE A 244 -21.02 -45.00 27.17
C ILE A 244 -20.72 -44.78 25.67
N GLU A 245 -21.32 -45.61 24.82
CA GLU A 245 -21.15 -45.56 23.36
C GLU A 245 -21.83 -44.34 22.72
N ALA A 246 -22.83 -43.77 23.39
CA ALA A 246 -23.50 -42.54 22.98
C ALA A 246 -22.81 -41.29 23.54
N LEU A 247 -21.83 -41.44 24.45
CA LEU A 247 -21.10 -40.29 24.99
C LEU A 247 -20.24 -39.64 23.91
N ASP A 248 -19.68 -40.39 22.96
CA ASP A 248 -18.87 -39.84 21.85
C ASP A 248 -19.65 -38.88 20.93
N ASP A 249 -20.98 -39.01 20.86
CA ASP A 249 -21.86 -38.15 20.04
C ASP A 249 -22.35 -36.90 20.79
N ILE A 250 -22.31 -36.91 22.13
CA ILE A 250 -22.79 -35.84 23.01
C ILE A 250 -21.60 -35.04 23.59
N MET A 251 -20.40 -35.62 23.50
CA MET A 251 -19.11 -35.03 23.87
C MET A 251 -18.46 -34.35 22.66
#